data_AF-A0A662HC65-F1
#
_entry.id   AF-A0A662HC65-F1
#
_cell.length_a   1.000
_cell.length_b   1.000
_cell.length_c   1.000
_cell.angle_alpha   90.00
_cell.angle_beta   90.00
_cell.angle_gamma   90.00
#
_symmetry.space_group_name_H-M   'P 1'
#
loop_
_entity.id
_entity.type
_entity.pdbx_description
1 polymer ?
#
loop_
_entity_poly.entity_id
_entity_poly.type
_entity_poly.pdbx_seq_one_letter_code
_entity_poly.pdbx_strand_id
1 'polypeptide(L)'
;MRKVILLLSLLGIVLMILFYFYPRTLRQNLQDIIDGASLGASLVIKPGIYRENVRIVNKNLSLIGYGVTLRSAKENVPVLLIKNSKVVLEGIRIEDAFGRCHSIESCASGILIVNSEVHLNSVVIKGNANVGILSNNSTLRLRNCTIFRNSGDGIDIHNSYLEVINTNISENGWHGLFALNSKVTITNTFLKNNKANGISSKNSTIDIRYTTLIENRYDGLGVIHADIDLINAVITGNYENGIFAYGSKLKIRYADISKNKINGVNIVSSTLEALTIHVGKSQVGITSRDSMLKLTCVNVTKNNKHGIFVLRSILEIYDSRISWNEEDNIYVLDSYLKFVNSSLKGSKVSVKAENSDVQILESVIEGNDYGIVIMGNSALKLVTSQVIKNKYGIALHLKKCGFPWDYFHETQRKLIIIKSEFTNNKIALCPIERFIKE
;
A
#
# COMPACT_ATOMS: atom_id res chain seq x y z
N MET A 1 -86.68 7.51 -17.98
CA MET A 1 -85.62 6.52 -17.68
C MET A 1 -84.43 6.55 -18.66
N ARG A 2 -84.62 6.47 -19.99
CA ARG A 2 -83.49 6.44 -20.95
C ARG A 2 -82.52 7.63 -20.91
N LYS A 3 -82.98 8.87 -20.64
CA LYS A 3 -82.11 10.06 -20.55
C LYS A 3 -81.22 10.10 -19.30
N VAL A 4 -81.66 9.47 -18.19
CA VAL A 4 -80.90 9.43 -16.92
C VAL A 4 -79.76 8.40 -16.99
N ILE A 5 -80.00 7.29 -17.69
CA ILE A 5 -79.00 6.24 -17.93
C ILE A 5 -77.85 6.76 -18.81
N LEU A 6 -78.17 7.57 -19.83
CA LEU A 6 -77.16 8.17 -20.71
C LEU A 6 -76.25 9.18 -19.96
N LEU A 7 -76.82 9.94 -19.01
CA LEU A 7 -76.07 10.89 -18.19
C LEU A 7 -75.13 10.19 -17.20
N LEU A 8 -75.59 9.10 -16.59
CA LEU A 8 -74.78 8.27 -15.69
C LEU A 8 -73.66 7.53 -16.43
N SER A 9 -73.89 7.08 -17.67
CA SER A 9 -72.83 6.48 -18.50
C SER A 9 -71.77 7.51 -18.93
N LEU A 10 -72.18 8.75 -19.24
CA LEU A 10 -71.23 9.83 -19.56
C LEU A 10 -70.43 10.26 -18.32
N LEU A 11 -71.06 10.35 -17.15
CA LEU A 11 -70.37 10.66 -15.89
C LEU A 11 -69.37 9.56 -15.51
N GLY A 12 -69.73 8.29 -15.72
CA GLY A 12 -68.85 7.14 -15.53
C GLY A 12 -67.65 7.16 -16.48
N ILE A 13 -67.84 7.49 -17.75
CA ILE A 13 -66.75 7.64 -18.73
C ILE A 13 -65.85 8.83 -18.39
N VAL A 14 -66.41 9.96 -17.94
CA VAL A 14 -65.64 11.14 -17.50
C VAL A 14 -64.83 10.82 -16.23
N LEU A 15 -65.40 10.09 -15.26
CA LEU A 15 -64.65 9.61 -14.09
C LEU A 15 -63.55 8.61 -14.48
N MET A 16 -63.81 7.72 -15.44
CA MET A 16 -62.82 6.75 -15.94
C MET A 16 -61.65 7.45 -16.65
N ILE A 17 -61.94 8.50 -17.42
CA ILE A 17 -60.93 9.36 -18.07
C ILE A 17 -60.16 10.17 -17.01
N LEU A 18 -60.80 10.71 -15.98
CA LEU A 18 -60.14 11.38 -14.86
C LEU A 18 -59.22 10.45 -14.05
N PHE A 19 -59.55 9.16 -13.93
CA PHE A 19 -58.66 8.15 -13.33
C PHE A 19 -57.50 7.75 -14.26
N TYR A 20 -57.69 7.76 -15.58
CA TYR A 20 -56.63 7.51 -16.56
C TYR A 20 -55.67 8.71 -16.72
N PHE A 21 -56.17 9.93 -16.45
CA PHE A 21 -55.41 11.18 -16.37
C PHE A 21 -55.03 11.58 -14.93
N TYR A 22 -55.22 10.69 -13.94
CA TYR A 22 -54.51 10.83 -12.69
C TYR A 22 -53.03 10.65 -13.03
N PRO A 23 -52.17 11.67 -12.83
CA PRO A 23 -50.78 11.55 -13.22
C PRO A 23 -50.22 10.31 -12.53
N ARG A 24 -49.68 9.36 -13.31
CA ARG A 24 -48.74 8.36 -12.81
C ARG A 24 -47.86 9.11 -11.82
N THR A 25 -47.95 8.76 -10.54
CA THR A 25 -47.25 9.42 -9.42
C THR A 25 -45.96 10.04 -9.94
N LEU A 26 -45.94 11.38 -10.03
CA LEU A 26 -44.82 12.13 -10.61
C LEU A 26 -43.57 11.60 -9.90
N ARG A 27 -42.77 10.78 -10.59
CA ARG A 27 -41.65 10.10 -9.97
C ARG A 27 -40.65 11.22 -9.71
N GLN A 28 -40.62 11.72 -8.48
CA GLN A 28 -39.73 12.82 -8.11
C GLN A 28 -38.31 12.38 -8.45
N ASN A 29 -37.75 13.08 -9.43
CA ASN A 29 -36.37 12.92 -9.85
C ASN A 29 -35.48 13.54 -8.76
N LEU A 30 -34.34 12.91 -8.45
CA LEU A 30 -33.46 13.38 -7.38
C LEU A 30 -32.82 14.73 -7.72
N GLN A 31 -32.54 14.98 -9.01
CA GLN A 31 -32.06 16.28 -9.48
C GLN A 31 -33.07 17.40 -9.17
N ASP A 32 -34.37 17.19 -9.40
CA ASP A 32 -35.39 18.23 -9.12
C ASP A 32 -35.46 18.56 -7.62
N ILE A 33 -35.32 17.55 -6.76
CA ILE A 33 -35.25 17.73 -5.30
C ILE A 33 -34.01 18.56 -4.92
N ILE A 34 -32.86 18.26 -5.53
CA ILE A 34 -31.61 18.99 -5.31
C ILE A 34 -31.75 20.42 -5.82
N ASP A 35 -32.32 20.65 -7.00
CA ASP A 35 -32.44 21.97 -7.63
C ASP A 35 -33.37 22.88 -6.83
N GLY A 36 -34.49 22.34 -6.32
CA GLY A 36 -35.44 23.07 -5.47
C GLY A 36 -34.97 23.33 -4.04
N ALA A 37 -33.92 22.65 -3.57
CA ALA A 37 -33.40 22.83 -2.22
C ALA A 37 -32.72 24.19 -2.02
N SER A 38 -32.83 24.77 -0.83
CA SER A 38 -32.04 25.95 -0.46
C SER A 38 -30.55 25.61 -0.33
N LEU A 39 -29.68 26.61 -0.51
CA LEU A 39 -28.24 26.44 -0.29
C LEU A 39 -27.98 26.09 1.18
N GLY A 40 -27.17 25.06 1.42
CA GLY A 40 -26.87 24.51 2.74
C GLY A 40 -27.91 23.53 3.29
N ALA A 41 -28.99 23.24 2.55
CA ALA A 41 -30.05 22.36 3.02
C ALA A 41 -29.56 20.93 3.30
N SER A 42 -30.18 20.29 4.29
CA SER A 42 -30.03 18.86 4.55
C SER A 42 -31.30 18.14 4.09
N LEU A 43 -31.16 17.26 3.10
CA LEU A 43 -32.27 16.58 2.44
C LEU A 43 -32.30 15.11 2.83
N VAL A 44 -33.42 14.67 3.40
CA VAL A 44 -33.69 13.24 3.62
C VAL A 44 -34.35 12.68 2.37
N ILE A 45 -33.65 11.79 1.68
CA ILE A 45 -34.09 11.21 0.42
C ILE A 45 -34.84 9.92 0.72
N LYS A 46 -36.04 9.78 0.15
CA LYS A 46 -36.86 8.58 0.33
C LYS A 46 -36.14 7.35 -0.24
N PRO A 47 -36.17 6.20 0.44
CA PRO A 47 -35.57 4.97 -0.07
C PRO A 47 -36.11 4.63 -1.47
N GLY A 48 -35.23 4.15 -2.35
CA GLY A 48 -35.59 3.85 -3.73
C GLY A 48 -34.40 3.80 -4.66
N ILE A 49 -34.66 3.36 -5.90
CA ILE A 49 -33.68 3.35 -6.97
C ILE A 49 -33.93 4.56 -7.88
N TYR A 50 -32.96 5.46 -7.93
CA TYR A 50 -32.93 6.64 -8.79
C TYR A 50 -32.00 6.33 -9.97
N ARG A 51 -32.54 6.34 -11.18
CA ARG A 51 -31.79 6.07 -12.41
C ARG A 51 -31.54 7.38 -13.14
N GLU A 52 -30.48 8.06 -12.73
CA GLU A 52 -30.18 9.45 -13.07
C GLU A 52 -28.67 9.69 -12.99
N ASN A 53 -28.19 10.72 -13.68
CA ASN A 53 -26.83 11.24 -13.53
C ASN A 53 -26.94 12.58 -12.81
N VAL A 54 -26.71 12.56 -11.51
CA VAL A 54 -26.99 13.71 -10.63
C VAL A 54 -25.80 14.67 -10.63
N ARG A 55 -26.10 15.97 -10.60
CA ARG A 55 -25.14 17.05 -10.62
C ARG A 55 -25.39 18.00 -9.47
N ILE A 56 -24.38 18.21 -8.64
CA ILE A 56 -24.35 19.23 -7.59
C ILE A 56 -23.25 20.22 -7.97
N VAL A 57 -23.65 21.39 -8.45
CA VAL A 57 -22.73 22.41 -8.98
C VAL A 57 -23.02 23.75 -8.30
N ASN A 58 -22.00 24.38 -7.72
CA ASN A 58 -22.11 25.66 -7.00
C ASN A 58 -23.18 25.62 -5.89
N LYS A 59 -23.36 24.46 -5.23
CA LYS A 59 -24.42 24.27 -4.25
C LYS A 59 -23.95 23.41 -3.10
N ASN A 60 -23.92 24.01 -1.91
CA ASN A 60 -23.62 23.29 -0.69
C ASN A 60 -24.88 22.58 -0.20
N LEU A 61 -24.80 21.32 0.20
CA LEU A 61 -25.94 20.57 0.75
C LEU A 61 -25.51 19.28 1.45
N SER A 62 -26.43 18.67 2.21
CA SER A 62 -26.28 17.33 2.76
C SER A 62 -27.39 16.42 2.24
N LEU A 63 -27.06 15.20 1.83
CA LEU A 63 -28.03 14.17 1.44
C LEU A 63 -27.95 12.99 2.38
N ILE A 64 -29.07 12.64 3.01
CA ILE A 64 -29.21 11.48 3.89
C ILE A 64 -30.17 10.51 3.19
N GLY A 65 -29.69 9.33 2.82
CA GLY A 65 -30.46 8.41 1.96
C GLY A 65 -30.20 6.95 2.25
N TYR A 66 -30.48 6.49 3.47
CA TYR A 66 -30.46 5.05 3.78
C TYR A 66 -31.49 4.30 2.92
N GLY A 67 -31.02 3.28 2.19
CA GLY A 67 -31.86 2.55 1.23
C GLY A 67 -32.05 3.26 -0.11
N VAL A 68 -31.32 4.36 -0.36
CA VAL A 68 -31.24 5.00 -1.67
C VAL A 68 -30.13 4.38 -2.49
N THR A 69 -30.45 4.04 -3.74
CA THR A 69 -29.48 3.63 -4.75
C THR A 69 -29.56 4.56 -5.94
N LEU A 70 -28.47 5.26 -6.22
CA LEU A 70 -28.29 6.04 -7.43
C LEU A 70 -27.57 5.20 -8.48
N ARG A 71 -28.12 5.14 -9.70
CA ARG A 71 -27.56 4.43 -10.84
C ARG A 71 -27.52 5.32 -12.07
N SER A 72 -26.51 5.12 -12.90
CA SER A 72 -26.38 5.89 -14.13
C SER A 72 -27.57 5.68 -15.07
N ALA A 73 -28.04 6.76 -15.68
CA ALA A 73 -29.03 6.73 -16.77
C ALA A 73 -28.38 6.83 -18.14
N LYS A 74 -27.19 7.43 -18.22
CA LYS A 74 -26.45 7.71 -19.45
C LYS A 74 -25.07 7.07 -19.37
N GLU A 75 -24.55 6.63 -20.53
CA GLU A 75 -23.18 6.15 -20.61
C GLU A 75 -22.15 7.28 -20.58
N ASN A 76 -20.90 6.95 -20.25
CA ASN A 76 -19.74 7.85 -20.34
C ASN A 76 -19.82 9.08 -19.44
N VAL A 77 -20.65 9.04 -18.39
CA VAL A 77 -20.80 10.12 -17.42
C VAL A 77 -20.81 9.55 -16.00
N PRO A 78 -20.39 10.34 -15.00
CA PRO A 78 -20.42 9.89 -13.62
C PRO A 78 -21.86 9.72 -13.14
N VAL A 79 -22.08 8.78 -12.21
CA VAL A 79 -23.39 8.63 -11.54
C VAL A 79 -23.69 9.89 -10.72
N LEU A 80 -22.69 10.43 -10.03
CA LEU A 80 -22.77 11.69 -9.30
C LEU A 80 -21.59 12.61 -9.64
N LEU A 81 -21.88 13.82 -10.10
CA LEU A 81 -20.92 14.92 -10.23
C LEU A 81 -21.10 15.92 -9.08
N ILE A 82 -20.00 16.26 -8.42
CA ILE A 82 -19.93 17.35 -7.44
C ILE A 82 -18.86 18.34 -7.90
N LYS A 83 -19.24 19.59 -8.14
CA LYS A 83 -18.33 20.64 -8.63
C LYS A 83 -18.53 21.95 -7.86
N ASN A 84 -17.42 22.59 -7.47
CA ASN A 84 -17.43 23.88 -6.75
C ASN A 84 -18.41 23.91 -5.55
N SER A 85 -18.45 22.83 -4.77
CA SER A 85 -19.50 22.64 -3.76
C SER A 85 -18.93 22.01 -2.48
N LYS A 86 -19.65 22.20 -1.37
CA LYS A 86 -19.46 21.47 -0.12
C LYS A 86 -20.62 20.51 0.10
N VAL A 87 -20.35 19.20 0.05
CA VAL A 87 -21.39 18.16 0.07
C VAL A 87 -21.14 17.13 1.16
N VAL A 88 -22.18 16.78 1.90
CA VAL A 88 -22.19 15.62 2.79
C VAL A 88 -23.12 14.57 2.22
N LEU A 89 -22.67 13.32 2.06
CA LEU A 89 -23.51 12.19 1.68
C LEU A 89 -23.51 11.14 2.78
N GLU A 90 -24.69 10.68 3.17
CA GLU A 90 -24.86 9.68 4.22
C GLU A 90 -25.81 8.56 3.79
N GLY A 91 -25.34 7.31 3.91
CA GLY A 91 -26.17 6.11 3.74
C GLY A 91 -26.57 5.74 2.30
N ILE A 92 -26.06 6.46 1.29
CA ILE A 92 -26.44 6.29 -0.11
C ILE A 92 -25.56 5.23 -0.80
N ARG A 93 -26.15 4.48 -1.74
CA ARG A 93 -25.43 3.59 -2.67
C ARG A 93 -25.29 4.26 -4.03
N ILE A 94 -24.10 4.18 -4.63
CA ILE A 94 -23.76 4.75 -5.94
C ILE A 94 -23.20 3.62 -6.82
N GLU A 95 -23.93 3.26 -7.86
CA GLU A 95 -23.68 2.01 -8.59
C GLU A 95 -23.80 2.13 -10.11
N ASP A 96 -23.15 1.19 -10.79
CA ASP A 96 -23.41 0.85 -12.20
C ASP A 96 -23.26 2.03 -13.18
N ALA A 97 -22.25 2.90 -13.00
CA ALA A 97 -21.78 3.74 -14.11
C ALA A 97 -21.36 2.85 -15.28
N PHE A 98 -21.78 3.16 -16.51
CA PHE A 98 -21.50 2.34 -17.69
C PHE A 98 -20.96 3.18 -18.84
N GLY A 99 -20.27 2.52 -19.77
CA GLY A 99 -19.60 3.14 -20.91
C GLY A 99 -18.08 3.18 -20.78
N ARG A 100 -17.45 4.10 -21.51
CA ARG A 100 -16.02 4.35 -21.65
C ARG A 100 -15.64 5.70 -21.02
N CYS A 101 -14.34 6.00 -21.07
CA CYS A 101 -13.78 7.30 -20.75
C CYS A 101 -13.29 8.01 -22.00
N HIS A 102 -13.75 9.25 -22.21
CA HIS A 102 -13.25 10.14 -23.27
C HIS A 102 -12.50 11.34 -22.70
N SER A 103 -12.87 11.77 -21.49
CA SER A 103 -12.24 12.84 -20.72
C SER A 103 -12.55 12.62 -19.24
N ILE A 104 -11.97 13.43 -18.34
CA ILE A 104 -12.25 13.32 -16.90
C ILE A 104 -13.73 13.56 -16.56
N GLU A 105 -14.39 14.51 -17.23
CA GLU A 105 -15.81 14.83 -17.03
C GLU A 105 -16.74 13.85 -17.77
N SER A 106 -16.21 13.15 -18.78
CA SER A 106 -16.89 12.14 -19.58
C SER A 106 -16.32 10.74 -19.30
N CYS A 107 -16.29 10.38 -18.02
CA CYS A 107 -15.88 9.08 -17.53
C CYS A 107 -17.03 8.42 -16.77
N ALA A 108 -17.23 7.13 -17.00
CA ALA A 108 -18.19 6.29 -16.29
C ALA A 108 -17.73 5.95 -14.85
N SER A 109 -17.49 6.99 -14.04
CA SER A 109 -17.10 6.87 -12.63
C SER A 109 -18.33 6.85 -11.71
N GLY A 110 -18.19 6.31 -10.50
CA GLY A 110 -19.26 6.40 -9.50
C GLY A 110 -19.48 7.85 -9.07
N ILE A 111 -18.46 8.47 -8.48
CA ILE A 111 -18.48 9.89 -8.10
C ILE A 111 -17.33 10.61 -8.82
N LEU A 112 -17.63 11.76 -9.41
CA LEU A 112 -16.63 12.74 -9.85
C LEU A 112 -16.70 13.98 -8.97
N ILE A 113 -15.57 14.38 -8.39
CA ILE A 113 -15.44 15.52 -7.48
C ILE A 113 -14.41 16.49 -8.04
N VAL A 114 -14.81 17.75 -8.23
CA VAL A 114 -13.96 18.80 -8.80
C VAL A 114 -14.06 20.07 -7.96
N ASN A 115 -12.93 20.64 -7.53
CA ASN A 115 -12.88 21.88 -6.75
C ASN A 115 -13.87 21.92 -5.57
N SER A 116 -13.97 20.84 -4.81
CA SER A 116 -15.05 20.64 -3.83
C SER A 116 -14.55 20.10 -2.50
N GLU A 117 -15.37 20.24 -1.46
CA GLU A 117 -15.19 19.58 -0.17
C GLU A 117 -16.31 18.54 0.02
N VAL A 118 -15.98 17.26 0.12
CA VAL A 118 -16.96 16.18 0.18
C VAL A 118 -16.71 15.27 1.37
N HIS A 119 -17.76 14.99 2.14
CA HIS A 119 -17.75 14.06 3.26
C HIS A 119 -18.72 12.92 2.96
N LEU A 120 -18.21 11.69 2.96
CA LEU A 120 -18.99 10.48 2.70
C LEU A 120 -19.05 9.65 3.97
N ASN A 121 -20.26 9.37 4.45
CA ASN A 121 -20.50 8.59 5.66
C ASN A 121 -21.37 7.38 5.33
N SER A 122 -20.91 6.17 5.60
CA SER A 122 -21.69 4.94 5.36
C SER A 122 -22.16 4.80 3.91
N VAL A 123 -21.35 5.25 2.95
CA VAL A 123 -21.66 5.22 1.51
C VAL A 123 -21.09 3.96 0.87
N VAL A 124 -21.85 3.38 -0.07
CA VAL A 124 -21.41 2.22 -0.86
C VAL A 124 -21.21 2.63 -2.31
N ILE A 125 -20.04 2.35 -2.89
CA ILE A 125 -19.72 2.67 -4.29
C ILE A 125 -19.24 1.40 -4.99
N LYS A 126 -19.96 0.95 -6.01
CA LYS A 126 -19.63 -0.33 -6.67
C LYS A 126 -20.02 -0.44 -8.12
N GLY A 127 -19.40 -1.39 -8.83
CA GLY A 127 -19.86 -1.83 -10.15
C GLY A 127 -19.69 -0.78 -11.24
N ASN A 128 -18.91 0.28 -11.00
CA ASN A 128 -18.72 1.33 -11.98
C ASN A 128 -17.72 0.88 -13.05
N ALA A 129 -18.03 1.15 -14.32
CA ALA A 129 -17.23 0.73 -15.47
C ALA A 129 -15.86 1.42 -15.57
N ASN A 130 -15.61 2.44 -14.75
CA ASN A 130 -14.30 3.04 -14.53
C ASN A 130 -13.97 3.13 -13.03
N VAL A 131 -13.63 4.31 -12.52
CA VAL A 131 -13.21 4.55 -11.13
C VAL A 131 -14.41 4.62 -10.19
N GLY A 132 -14.27 4.14 -8.95
CA GLY A 132 -15.28 4.33 -7.91
C GLY A 132 -15.47 5.81 -7.56
N ILE A 133 -14.42 6.45 -7.05
CA ILE A 133 -14.37 7.90 -6.80
C ILE A 133 -13.19 8.53 -7.53
N LEU A 134 -13.46 9.53 -8.36
CA LEU A 134 -12.44 10.34 -9.02
C LEU A 134 -12.49 11.77 -8.46
N SER A 135 -11.39 12.26 -7.89
CA SER A 135 -11.32 13.56 -7.20
C SER A 135 -10.18 14.41 -7.73
N ASN A 136 -10.47 15.65 -8.13
CA ASN A 136 -9.48 16.60 -8.61
C ASN A 136 -9.58 17.93 -7.86
N ASN A 137 -8.44 18.44 -7.38
CA ASN A 137 -8.32 19.71 -6.67
C ASN A 137 -9.34 19.86 -5.54
N SER A 138 -9.50 18.82 -4.73
CA SER A 138 -10.62 18.69 -3.79
C SER A 138 -10.18 18.16 -2.43
N THR A 139 -11.05 18.30 -1.44
CA THR A 139 -10.93 17.71 -0.10
C THR A 139 -11.99 16.62 0.02
N LEU A 140 -11.57 15.38 0.28
CA LEU A 140 -12.46 14.24 0.38
C LEU A 140 -12.25 13.53 1.73
N ARG A 141 -13.34 13.28 2.45
CA ARG A 141 -13.31 12.50 3.71
C ARG A 141 -14.29 11.35 3.64
N LEU A 142 -13.82 10.14 3.92
CA LEU A 142 -14.61 8.91 3.93
C LEU A 142 -14.62 8.32 5.33
N ARG A 143 -15.82 7.98 5.82
CA ARG A 143 -16.00 7.23 7.08
C ARG A 143 -16.98 6.10 6.88
N ASN A 144 -16.60 4.90 7.32
CA ASN A 144 -17.45 3.71 7.28
C ASN A 144 -17.96 3.36 5.87
N CYS A 145 -17.18 3.67 4.82
CA CYS A 145 -17.58 3.45 3.44
C CYS A 145 -17.19 2.05 2.94
N THR A 146 -17.80 1.62 1.83
CA THR A 146 -17.40 0.40 1.11
C THR A 146 -17.29 0.68 -0.38
N ILE A 147 -16.11 0.45 -0.96
CA ILE A 147 -15.80 0.75 -2.36
C ILE A 147 -15.26 -0.51 -3.03
N PHE A 148 -16.02 -1.09 -3.96
CA PHE A 148 -15.65 -2.40 -4.50
C PHE A 148 -16.15 -2.71 -5.89
N ARG A 149 -15.46 -3.62 -6.58
CA ARG A 149 -15.84 -4.10 -7.93
C ARG A 149 -16.04 -2.96 -8.94
N ASN A 150 -15.26 -1.90 -8.83
CA ASN A 150 -15.16 -0.91 -9.91
C ASN A 150 -14.10 -1.40 -10.89
N SER A 151 -14.29 -1.18 -12.19
CA SER A 151 -13.38 -1.73 -13.21
C SER A 151 -12.01 -1.04 -13.23
N GLY A 152 -11.91 0.20 -12.76
CA GLY A 152 -10.66 0.94 -12.56
C GLY A 152 -10.24 0.95 -11.09
N ASP A 153 -9.72 2.08 -10.64
CA ASP A 153 -9.36 2.30 -9.24
C ASP A 153 -10.59 2.36 -8.34
N GLY A 154 -10.45 1.95 -7.08
CA GLY A 154 -11.46 2.22 -6.06
C GLY A 154 -11.60 3.72 -5.82
N ILE A 155 -10.47 4.37 -5.53
CA ILE A 155 -10.34 5.82 -5.34
C ILE A 155 -9.16 6.32 -6.17
N ASP A 156 -9.37 7.36 -6.96
CA ASP A 156 -8.34 8.07 -7.72
C ASP A 156 -8.39 9.56 -7.35
N ILE A 157 -7.29 10.09 -6.80
CA ILE A 157 -7.19 11.50 -6.40
C ILE A 157 -6.01 12.22 -7.02
N HIS A 158 -6.26 13.46 -7.45
CA HIS A 158 -5.29 14.35 -8.09
C HIS A 158 -5.28 15.71 -7.40
N ASN A 159 -4.10 16.21 -7.02
CA ASN A 159 -3.94 17.52 -6.37
C ASN A 159 -4.91 17.74 -5.20
N SER A 160 -5.12 16.70 -4.39
CA SER A 160 -6.24 16.65 -3.43
C SER A 160 -5.77 16.29 -2.02
N TYR A 161 -6.65 16.53 -1.04
CA TYR A 161 -6.55 15.94 0.29
C TYR A 161 -7.57 14.82 0.44
N LEU A 162 -7.14 13.68 0.97
CA LEU A 162 -7.99 12.53 1.26
C LEU A 162 -7.80 12.05 2.70
N GLU A 163 -8.90 11.93 3.44
CA GLU A 163 -8.97 11.21 4.71
C GLU A 163 -9.87 9.97 4.54
N VAL A 164 -9.37 8.79 4.90
CA VAL A 164 -10.11 7.52 4.87
C VAL A 164 -10.08 6.88 6.25
N ILE A 165 -11.26 6.64 6.83
CA ILE A 165 -11.40 6.03 8.14
C ILE A 165 -12.41 4.87 8.05
N ASN A 166 -12.08 3.73 8.67
CA ASN A 166 -12.99 2.59 8.82
C ASN A 166 -13.61 2.12 7.50
N THR A 167 -12.86 2.15 6.40
CA THR A 167 -13.39 1.89 5.06
C THR A 167 -12.85 0.56 4.52
N ASN A 168 -13.66 -0.12 3.71
CA ASN A 168 -13.22 -1.28 2.95
C ASN A 168 -13.12 -0.92 1.45
N ILE A 169 -11.95 -1.14 0.87
CA ILE A 169 -11.67 -0.87 -0.55
C ILE A 169 -11.16 -2.16 -1.19
N SER A 170 -12.00 -2.83 -1.98
CA SER A 170 -11.70 -4.20 -2.39
C SER A 170 -12.15 -4.60 -3.78
N GLU A 171 -11.49 -5.59 -4.37
CA GLU A 171 -11.91 -6.20 -5.65
C GLU A 171 -12.04 -5.19 -6.80
N ASN A 172 -11.30 -4.07 -6.76
CA ASN A 172 -11.28 -3.10 -7.85
C ASN A 172 -10.34 -3.58 -8.96
N GLY A 173 -10.68 -3.22 -10.20
CA GLY A 173 -10.04 -3.72 -11.40
C GLY A 173 -8.65 -3.13 -11.67
N TRP A 174 -8.25 -2.13 -10.87
CA TRP A 174 -6.90 -1.60 -10.83
C TRP A 174 -6.42 -1.41 -9.38
N HIS A 175 -6.03 -0.22 -8.94
CA HIS A 175 -5.58 0.03 -7.57
C HIS A 175 -6.77 0.09 -6.59
N GLY A 176 -6.52 -0.20 -5.32
CA GLY A 176 -7.47 0.19 -4.28
C GLY A 176 -7.57 1.72 -4.20
N LEU A 177 -6.42 2.37 -4.07
CA LEU A 177 -6.28 3.83 -4.04
C LEU A 177 -5.10 4.26 -4.90
N PHE A 178 -5.31 5.21 -5.80
CA PHE A 178 -4.27 5.95 -6.51
C PHE A 178 -4.25 7.43 -6.08
N ALA A 179 -3.05 7.96 -5.80
CA ALA A 179 -2.86 9.35 -5.40
C ALA A 179 -1.74 10.03 -6.19
N LEU A 180 -2.05 11.17 -6.79
CA LEU A 180 -1.09 12.00 -7.52
C LEU A 180 -1.04 13.41 -6.95
N ASN A 181 0.16 13.89 -6.62
CA ASN A 181 0.41 15.24 -6.08
C ASN A 181 -0.51 15.58 -4.90
N SER A 182 -0.75 14.62 -4.00
CA SER A 182 -1.82 14.68 -3.01
C SER A 182 -1.32 14.44 -1.58
N LYS A 183 -2.18 14.75 -0.61
CA LYS A 183 -1.98 14.37 0.80
C LYS A 183 -3.04 13.37 1.22
N VAL A 184 -2.63 12.24 1.77
CA VAL A 184 -3.52 11.14 2.12
C VAL A 184 -3.32 10.73 3.58
N THR A 185 -4.42 10.55 4.29
CA THR A 185 -4.44 9.96 5.64
C THR A 185 -5.39 8.76 5.64
N ILE A 186 -4.90 7.60 6.05
CA ILE A 186 -5.66 6.35 6.08
C ILE A 186 -5.59 5.76 7.48
N THR A 187 -6.74 5.49 8.08
CA THR A 187 -6.83 4.90 9.41
C THR A 187 -7.83 3.74 9.43
N ASN A 188 -7.45 2.62 10.05
CA ASN A 188 -8.33 1.47 10.27
C ASN A 188 -9.07 1.02 9.01
N THR A 189 -8.34 0.85 7.91
CA THR A 189 -8.90 0.59 6.58
C THR A 189 -8.34 -0.70 6.01
N PHE A 190 -9.16 -1.37 5.20
CA PHE A 190 -8.77 -2.59 4.48
C PHE A 190 -8.67 -2.28 2.98
N LEU A 191 -7.52 -2.58 2.37
CA LEU A 191 -7.34 -2.56 0.92
C LEU A 191 -6.96 -3.96 0.44
N LYS A 192 -7.93 -4.64 -0.16
CA LYS A 192 -7.88 -6.09 -0.39
C LYS A 192 -8.23 -6.51 -1.82
N ASN A 193 -7.53 -7.50 -2.37
CA ASN A 193 -7.90 -8.16 -3.64
C ASN A 193 -8.04 -7.18 -4.82
N ASN A 194 -7.31 -6.07 -4.82
CA ASN A 194 -7.31 -5.17 -5.98
C ASN A 194 -6.36 -5.72 -7.05
N LYS A 195 -6.72 -5.54 -8.32
CA LYS A 195 -5.98 -6.16 -9.45
C LYS A 195 -4.65 -5.46 -9.79
N ALA A 196 -4.33 -4.36 -9.12
CA ALA A 196 -3.02 -3.74 -9.11
C ALA A 196 -2.52 -3.59 -7.66
N ASN A 197 -1.94 -2.44 -7.28
CA ASN A 197 -1.52 -2.18 -5.89
C ASN A 197 -2.71 -1.99 -4.95
N GLY A 198 -2.53 -2.26 -3.65
CA GLY A 198 -3.46 -1.80 -2.61
C GLY A 198 -3.52 -0.28 -2.58
N ILE A 199 -2.36 0.35 -2.36
CA ILE A 199 -2.15 1.79 -2.46
C ILE A 199 -1.05 2.07 -3.49
N SER A 200 -1.31 3.00 -4.40
CA SER A 200 -0.35 3.51 -5.37
C SER A 200 -0.24 5.03 -5.24
N SER A 201 0.97 5.57 -5.28
CA SER A 201 1.15 7.02 -5.13
C SER A 201 2.35 7.58 -5.86
N LYS A 202 2.19 8.80 -6.36
CA LYS A 202 3.24 9.59 -6.99
C LYS A 202 3.25 11.02 -6.44
N ASN A 203 4.44 11.54 -6.10
CA ASN A 203 4.65 12.92 -5.65
C ASN A 203 3.73 13.32 -4.49
N SER A 204 3.48 12.42 -3.54
CA SER A 204 2.46 12.60 -2.51
C SER A 204 2.99 12.32 -1.11
N THR A 205 2.29 12.83 -0.09
CA THR A 205 2.54 12.50 1.32
C THR A 205 1.43 11.59 1.83
N ILE A 206 1.79 10.46 2.44
CA ILE A 206 0.82 9.48 2.93
C ILE A 206 1.11 9.13 4.39
N ASP A 207 0.09 9.30 5.24
CA ASP A 207 0.07 8.79 6.62
C ASP A 207 -0.89 7.57 6.70
N ILE A 208 -0.36 6.41 7.11
CA ILE A 208 -1.10 5.14 7.19
C ILE A 208 -1.05 4.61 8.62
N ARG A 209 -2.22 4.41 9.23
CA ARG A 209 -2.38 3.88 10.59
C ARG A 209 -3.34 2.70 10.63
N TYR A 210 -3.00 1.64 11.38
CA TYR A 210 -3.93 0.52 11.66
C TYR A 210 -4.53 -0.10 10.40
N THR A 211 -3.79 -0.14 9.30
CA THR A 211 -4.33 -0.44 7.97
C THR A 211 -3.80 -1.78 7.47
N THR A 212 -4.65 -2.54 6.79
CA THR A 212 -4.30 -3.83 6.22
C THR A 212 -4.30 -3.76 4.69
N LEU A 213 -3.17 -4.11 4.07
CA LEU A 213 -2.96 -4.19 2.62
C LEU A 213 -2.71 -5.65 2.25
N ILE A 214 -3.72 -6.33 1.70
CA ILE A 214 -3.72 -7.80 1.61
C ILE A 214 -4.16 -8.33 0.25
N GLU A 215 -3.44 -9.33 -0.26
CA GLU A 215 -3.82 -10.10 -1.45
C GLU A 215 -4.03 -9.22 -2.71
N ASN A 216 -3.30 -8.10 -2.82
CA ASN A 216 -3.31 -7.29 -4.04
C ASN A 216 -2.37 -7.90 -5.09
N ARG A 217 -2.71 -7.76 -6.37
CA ARG A 217 -2.02 -8.45 -7.48
C ARG A 217 -0.64 -7.87 -7.81
N TYR A 218 -0.35 -6.64 -7.38
CA TYR A 218 0.99 -6.07 -7.42
C TYR A 218 1.47 -5.84 -5.98
N ASP A 219 1.84 -4.60 -5.64
CA ASP A 219 2.35 -4.28 -4.32
C ASP A 219 1.22 -4.03 -3.30
N GLY A 220 1.48 -4.29 -2.02
CA GLY A 220 0.62 -3.76 -0.97
C GLY A 220 0.60 -2.23 -1.01
N LEU A 221 1.80 -1.63 -0.96
CA LEU A 221 2.05 -0.20 -1.05
C LEU A 221 3.14 0.07 -2.11
N GLY A 222 2.78 0.69 -3.23
CA GLY A 222 3.72 1.12 -4.27
C GLY A 222 3.82 2.64 -4.34
N VAL A 223 5.01 3.21 -4.15
CA VAL A 223 5.18 4.67 -4.04
C VAL A 223 6.36 5.20 -4.86
N ILE A 224 6.18 6.39 -5.43
CA ILE A 224 7.17 7.05 -6.30
C ILE A 224 7.28 8.52 -5.89
N HIS A 225 8.48 8.99 -5.54
CA HIS A 225 8.73 10.36 -5.06
C HIS A 225 7.77 10.78 -3.93
N ALA A 226 7.59 9.91 -2.95
CA ALA A 226 6.61 10.10 -1.88
C ALA A 226 7.27 10.14 -0.49
N ASP A 227 6.59 10.81 0.44
CA ASP A 227 6.92 10.79 1.86
C ASP A 227 5.87 9.94 2.61
N ILE A 228 6.31 8.86 3.25
CA ILE A 228 5.44 7.88 3.90
C ILE A 228 5.73 7.81 5.40
N ASP A 229 4.68 7.96 6.21
CA ASP A 229 4.68 7.58 7.62
C ASP A 229 3.66 6.44 7.81
N LEU A 230 4.14 5.27 8.20
CA LEU A 230 3.35 4.06 8.34
C LEU A 230 3.50 3.49 9.75
N ILE A 231 2.38 3.29 10.43
CA ILE A 231 2.34 2.78 11.80
C ILE A 231 1.26 1.71 11.95
N ASN A 232 1.56 0.61 12.64
CA ASN A 232 0.58 -0.45 12.94
C ASN A 232 -0.09 -1.00 11.68
N ALA A 233 0.69 -1.33 10.65
CA ALA A 233 0.14 -1.89 9.41
C ALA A 233 0.43 -3.38 9.26
N VAL A 234 -0.48 -4.07 8.56
CA VAL A 234 -0.28 -5.45 8.12
C VAL A 234 -0.28 -5.47 6.60
N ILE A 235 0.82 -5.90 6.00
CA ILE A 235 1.00 -5.94 4.55
C ILE A 235 1.38 -7.36 4.14
N THR A 236 0.40 -8.13 3.66
CA THR A 236 0.58 -9.58 3.50
C THR A 236 -0.07 -10.16 2.26
N GLY A 237 0.53 -11.23 1.73
CA GLY A 237 -0.08 -12.00 0.64
C GLY A 237 -0.13 -11.26 -0.70
N ASN A 238 0.56 -10.13 -0.85
CA ASN A 238 0.59 -9.40 -2.12
C ASN A 238 1.50 -10.13 -3.11
N TYR A 239 1.11 -10.12 -4.39
CA TYR A 239 1.73 -10.98 -5.40
C TYR A 239 3.06 -10.43 -5.94
N GLU A 240 3.39 -9.16 -5.69
CA GLU A 240 4.74 -8.64 -5.88
C GLU A 240 5.39 -8.35 -4.53
N ASN A 241 5.53 -7.07 -4.17
CA ASN A 241 6.17 -6.67 -2.92
C ASN A 241 5.13 -6.37 -1.85
N GLY A 242 5.53 -6.42 -0.58
CA GLY A 242 4.75 -5.76 0.46
C GLY A 242 4.78 -4.25 0.22
N ILE A 243 6.00 -3.71 0.15
CA ILE A 243 6.26 -2.30 -0.14
C ILE A 243 7.24 -2.19 -1.30
N PHE A 244 6.90 -1.37 -2.30
CA PHE A 244 7.81 -0.88 -3.32
C PHE A 244 7.94 0.64 -3.20
N ALA A 245 9.17 1.14 -3.22
CA ALA A 245 9.43 2.57 -3.18
C ALA A 245 10.54 2.99 -4.14
N TYR A 246 10.30 4.08 -4.88
CA TYR A 246 11.29 4.73 -5.75
C TYR A 246 11.41 6.21 -5.41
N GLY A 247 12.62 6.73 -5.25
CA GLY A 247 12.83 8.17 -5.01
C GLY A 247 12.14 8.71 -3.76
N SER A 248 11.87 7.87 -2.76
CA SER A 248 10.90 8.15 -1.67
C SER A 248 11.56 8.11 -0.29
N LYS A 249 10.87 8.66 0.72
CA LYS A 249 11.27 8.58 2.13
C LYS A 249 10.22 7.81 2.93
N LEU A 250 10.67 6.81 3.68
CA LEU A 250 9.78 5.90 4.42
C LEU A 250 10.15 5.89 5.90
N LYS A 251 9.16 6.13 6.75
CA LYS A 251 9.20 5.85 8.19
C LYS A 251 8.18 4.77 8.49
N ILE A 252 8.63 3.63 9.01
CA ILE A 252 7.79 2.44 9.23
C ILE A 252 7.93 1.98 10.68
N ARG A 253 6.81 1.89 11.40
CA ARG A 253 6.76 1.52 12.81
C ARG A 253 5.72 0.44 13.09
N TYR A 254 6.06 -0.57 13.89
CA TYR A 254 5.09 -1.57 14.38
C TYR A 254 4.32 -2.27 13.24
N ALA A 255 5.02 -2.75 12.22
CA ALA A 255 4.39 -3.34 11.03
C ALA A 255 4.77 -4.81 10.83
N ASP A 256 3.83 -5.60 10.32
CA ASP A 256 4.06 -6.96 9.83
C ASP A 256 3.97 -6.97 8.30
N ILE A 257 5.10 -7.22 7.64
CA ILE A 257 5.23 -7.24 6.18
C ILE A 257 5.67 -8.63 5.77
N SER A 258 4.70 -9.53 5.58
CA SER A 258 5.02 -10.95 5.41
C SER A 258 4.24 -11.65 4.31
N LYS A 259 4.73 -12.80 3.85
CA LYS A 259 4.06 -13.62 2.81
C LYS A 259 3.83 -12.87 1.49
N ASN A 260 4.66 -11.89 1.16
CA ASN A 260 4.59 -11.21 -0.13
C ASN A 260 5.49 -11.98 -1.11
N LYS A 261 5.02 -12.22 -2.33
CA LYS A 261 5.64 -13.25 -3.20
C LYS A 261 7.09 -12.93 -3.56
N ILE A 262 7.41 -11.66 -3.85
CA ILE A 262 8.74 -11.24 -4.27
C ILE A 262 9.50 -10.68 -3.06
N ASN A 263 9.33 -9.40 -2.73
CA ASN A 263 10.02 -8.80 -1.59
C ASN A 263 9.05 -8.45 -0.46
N GLY A 264 9.51 -8.51 0.80
CA GLY A 264 8.80 -7.81 1.87
C GLY A 264 8.83 -6.29 1.61
N VAL A 265 10.03 -5.73 1.53
CA VAL A 265 10.28 -4.31 1.25
C VAL A 265 11.32 -4.17 0.15
N ASN A 266 11.01 -3.40 -0.90
CA ASN A 266 11.93 -3.08 -1.99
C ASN A 266 12.03 -1.56 -2.14
N ILE A 267 13.22 -1.00 -1.92
CA ILE A 267 13.46 0.44 -2.05
C ILE A 267 14.58 0.75 -3.04
N VAL A 268 14.36 1.77 -3.87
CA VAL A 268 15.32 2.21 -4.90
C VAL A 268 15.47 3.73 -4.82
N SER A 269 16.70 4.23 -4.78
CA SER A 269 16.98 5.67 -4.67
C SER A 269 16.21 6.34 -3.54
N SER A 270 16.08 5.66 -2.40
CA SER A 270 15.13 5.99 -1.33
C SER A 270 15.78 5.92 0.05
N THR A 271 15.09 6.44 1.06
CA THR A 271 15.46 6.27 2.47
C THR A 271 14.42 5.46 3.24
N LEU A 272 14.88 4.58 4.11
CA LEU A 272 14.02 3.79 5.01
C LEU A 272 14.51 3.89 6.44
N GLU A 273 13.66 4.40 7.32
CA GLU A 273 13.79 4.32 8.77
C GLU A 273 12.70 3.37 9.29
N ALA A 274 13.12 2.21 9.80
CA ALA A 274 12.22 1.19 10.31
C ALA A 274 12.47 0.88 11.78
N LEU A 275 11.40 0.82 12.56
CA LEU A 275 11.43 0.51 13.99
C LEU A 275 10.39 -0.54 14.35
N THR A 276 10.83 -1.64 14.98
CA THR A 276 9.93 -2.70 15.48
C THR A 276 9.02 -3.24 14.37
N ILE A 277 9.65 -3.73 13.29
CA ILE A 277 8.92 -4.35 12.17
C ILE A 277 9.30 -5.82 12.03
N HIS A 278 8.36 -6.62 11.56
CA HIS A 278 8.60 -7.97 11.09
C HIS A 278 8.55 -8.01 9.56
N VAL A 279 9.55 -8.65 8.94
CA VAL A 279 9.58 -8.91 7.50
C VAL A 279 9.91 -10.37 7.25
N GLY A 280 9.07 -11.11 6.53
CA GLY A 280 9.34 -12.53 6.36
C GLY A 280 8.44 -13.30 5.42
N LYS A 281 8.82 -14.56 5.12
CA LYS A 281 8.06 -15.44 4.22
C LYS A 281 7.89 -14.86 2.81
N SER A 282 8.84 -14.05 2.36
CA SER A 282 8.93 -13.55 1.00
C SER A 282 10.10 -14.23 0.27
N GLN A 283 10.29 -13.98 -1.02
CA GLN A 283 11.51 -14.43 -1.69
C GLN A 283 12.73 -13.72 -1.06
N VAL A 284 12.70 -12.40 -0.95
CA VAL A 284 13.68 -11.63 -0.16
C VAL A 284 12.95 -10.79 0.87
N GLY A 285 13.50 -10.66 2.08
CA GLY A 285 12.88 -9.84 3.13
C GLY A 285 12.92 -8.36 2.76
N ILE A 286 14.10 -7.76 2.81
CA ILE A 286 14.32 -6.35 2.47
C ILE A 286 15.35 -6.27 1.35
N THR A 287 15.06 -5.52 0.28
CA THR A 287 16.02 -5.21 -0.76
C THR A 287 16.18 -3.71 -0.96
N SER A 288 17.41 -3.28 -1.25
CA SER A 288 17.69 -1.90 -1.59
C SER A 288 18.68 -1.71 -2.73
N ARG A 289 18.51 -0.59 -3.44
CA ARG A 289 19.46 -0.10 -4.45
C ARG A 289 19.63 1.40 -4.33
N ASP A 290 20.87 1.88 -4.35
CA ASP A 290 21.18 3.33 -4.33
C ASP A 290 20.48 4.06 -3.16
N SER A 291 20.42 3.42 -1.99
CA SER A 291 19.51 3.81 -0.90
C SER A 291 20.19 3.86 0.47
N MET A 292 19.51 4.46 1.45
CA MET A 292 19.95 4.50 2.86
C MET A 292 18.92 3.85 3.78
N LEU A 293 19.35 2.92 4.61
CA LEU A 293 18.50 2.14 5.50
C LEU A 293 19.01 2.25 6.93
N LYS A 294 18.10 2.59 7.84
CA LYS A 294 18.31 2.49 9.28
C LYS A 294 17.22 1.61 9.88
N LEU A 295 17.61 0.43 10.35
CA LEU A 295 16.72 -0.60 10.86
C LEU A 295 16.98 -0.79 12.37
N THR A 296 15.95 -0.63 13.20
CA THR A 296 16.05 -0.78 14.65
C THR A 296 14.98 -1.75 15.15
N CYS A 297 15.35 -2.69 16.02
CA CYS A 297 14.42 -3.70 16.54
C CYS A 297 13.67 -4.48 15.44
N VAL A 298 14.31 -4.75 14.30
CA VAL A 298 13.67 -5.45 13.19
C VAL A 298 13.85 -6.96 13.31
N ASN A 299 12.83 -7.70 12.88
CA ASN A 299 12.86 -9.15 12.79
C ASN A 299 12.70 -9.59 11.32
N VAL A 300 13.76 -10.04 10.67
CA VAL A 300 13.74 -10.46 9.26
C VAL A 300 13.94 -11.96 9.14
N THR A 301 12.88 -12.72 8.83
CA THR A 301 12.93 -14.18 8.98
C THR A 301 12.23 -14.99 7.90
N LYS A 302 12.70 -16.22 7.70
CA LYS A 302 12.00 -17.24 6.89
C LYS A 302 11.74 -16.79 5.46
N ASN A 303 12.66 -16.05 4.85
CA ASN A 303 12.61 -15.72 3.43
C ASN A 303 13.27 -16.83 2.61
N ASN A 304 12.73 -17.09 1.41
CA ASN A 304 13.14 -18.21 0.57
C ASN A 304 14.46 -17.94 -0.19
N LYS A 305 15.05 -16.76 -0.03
CA LYS A 305 16.41 -16.42 -0.44
C LYS A 305 17.07 -15.63 0.68
N HIS A 306 17.30 -14.33 0.47
CA HIS A 306 18.01 -13.48 1.41
C HIS A 306 17.06 -12.86 2.43
N GLY A 307 17.54 -12.65 3.66
CA GLY A 307 16.88 -11.78 4.63
C GLY A 307 16.93 -10.33 4.13
N ILE A 308 18.15 -9.82 3.96
CA ILE A 308 18.40 -8.46 3.48
C ILE A 308 19.41 -8.49 2.33
N PHE A 309 19.08 -7.87 1.20
CA PHE A 309 19.99 -7.68 0.06
C PHE A 309 20.14 -6.20 -0.29
N VAL A 310 21.35 -5.65 -0.19
CA VAL A 310 21.61 -4.23 -0.48
C VAL A 310 22.68 -4.06 -1.54
N LEU A 311 22.41 -3.16 -2.49
CA LEU A 311 23.31 -2.80 -3.60
C LEU A 311 23.56 -1.29 -3.60
N ARG A 312 24.83 -0.87 -3.67
CA ARG A 312 25.22 0.56 -3.69
C ARG A 312 24.51 1.39 -2.62
N SER A 313 24.43 0.83 -1.42
CA SER A 313 23.57 1.36 -0.35
C SER A 313 24.31 1.43 0.98
N ILE A 314 23.76 2.22 1.90
CA ILE A 314 24.18 2.28 3.30
C ILE A 314 23.13 1.55 4.13
N LEU A 315 23.56 0.54 4.89
CA LEU A 315 22.71 -0.26 5.76
C LEU A 315 23.22 -0.18 7.21
N GLU A 316 22.42 0.40 8.09
CA GLU A 316 22.65 0.37 9.53
C GLU A 316 21.55 -0.42 10.24
N ILE A 317 21.96 -1.34 11.11
CA ILE A 317 21.06 -2.24 11.84
C ILE A 317 21.43 -2.24 13.33
N TYR A 318 20.41 -2.07 14.17
CA TYR A 318 20.52 -2.01 15.63
C TYR A 318 19.47 -2.91 16.29
N ASP A 319 19.84 -3.60 17.36
CA ASP A 319 18.91 -4.33 18.25
C ASP A 319 17.99 -5.35 17.53
N SER A 320 18.49 -5.96 16.46
CA SER A 320 17.69 -6.69 15.48
C SER A 320 18.01 -8.18 15.41
N ARG A 321 17.06 -8.95 14.86
CA ARG A 321 17.19 -10.39 14.65
C ARG A 321 16.94 -10.72 13.18
N ILE A 322 17.89 -11.38 12.55
CA ILE A 322 17.75 -11.82 11.16
C ILE A 322 18.09 -13.30 11.14
N SER A 323 17.13 -14.14 10.76
CA SER A 323 17.33 -15.57 10.93
C SER A 323 16.50 -16.44 10.01
N TRP A 324 16.99 -17.65 9.78
CA TRP A 324 16.27 -18.70 9.06
C TRP A 324 15.89 -18.30 7.63
N ASN A 325 16.72 -17.48 6.98
CA ASN A 325 16.60 -17.18 5.56
C ASN A 325 17.35 -18.27 4.77
N GLU A 326 16.78 -18.76 3.67
CA GLU A 326 17.30 -19.97 3.00
C GLU A 326 18.69 -19.78 2.37
N GLU A 327 19.04 -18.55 1.99
CA GLU A 327 20.35 -18.20 1.45
C GLU A 327 21.14 -17.36 2.47
N ASP A 328 21.20 -16.04 2.27
CA ASP A 328 21.99 -15.15 3.11
C ASP A 328 21.10 -14.42 4.12
N ASN A 329 21.50 -14.30 5.39
CA ASN A 329 20.81 -13.38 6.29
C ASN A 329 20.97 -11.93 5.81
N ILE A 330 22.21 -11.53 5.51
CA ILE A 330 22.54 -10.24 4.90
C ILE A 330 23.50 -10.47 3.74
N TYR A 331 23.15 -9.95 2.57
CA TYR A 331 24.05 -9.82 1.42
C TYR A 331 24.24 -8.34 1.06
N VAL A 332 25.47 -7.85 1.17
CA VAL A 332 25.87 -6.48 0.82
C VAL A 332 26.80 -6.48 -0.39
N LEU A 333 26.46 -5.68 -1.40
CA LEU A 333 27.20 -5.54 -2.66
C LEU A 333 27.47 -4.06 -2.96
N ASP A 334 28.74 -3.70 -3.18
CA ASP A 334 29.18 -2.31 -3.38
C ASP A 334 28.62 -1.36 -2.32
N SER A 335 28.54 -1.82 -1.06
CA SER A 335 27.74 -1.20 -0.01
C SER A 335 28.49 -1.04 1.30
N TYR A 336 27.88 -0.32 2.24
CA TYR A 336 28.33 -0.23 3.63
C TYR A 336 27.33 -0.93 4.55
N LEU A 337 27.84 -1.76 5.47
CA LEU A 337 27.06 -2.39 6.53
C LEU A 337 27.62 -1.99 7.90
N LYS A 338 26.74 -1.51 8.78
CA LYS A 338 26.95 -1.41 10.22
C LYS A 338 25.90 -2.22 10.96
N PHE A 339 26.34 -3.20 11.74
CA PHE A 339 25.48 -4.13 12.46
C PHE A 339 25.86 -4.13 13.95
N VAL A 340 24.93 -3.72 14.82
CA VAL A 340 25.21 -3.42 16.24
C VAL A 340 24.20 -4.11 17.13
N ASN A 341 24.66 -4.70 18.24
CA ASN A 341 23.83 -5.31 19.29
C ASN A 341 22.72 -6.21 18.73
N SER A 342 23.07 -7.03 17.74
CA SER A 342 22.08 -7.76 16.93
C SER A 342 22.49 -9.22 16.75
N SER A 343 21.56 -10.06 16.30
CA SER A 343 21.80 -11.49 16.12
C SER A 343 21.48 -11.97 14.70
N LEU A 344 22.36 -12.79 14.15
CA LEU A 344 22.16 -13.49 12.89
C LEU A 344 22.22 -15.02 13.10
N LYS A 345 21.26 -15.76 12.53
CA LYS A 345 21.15 -17.20 12.82
C LYS A 345 20.57 -18.06 11.70
N GLY A 346 21.09 -19.28 11.55
CA GLY A 346 20.37 -20.37 10.89
C GLY A 346 20.18 -20.21 9.38
N SER A 347 21.16 -19.65 8.68
CA SER A 347 21.16 -19.46 7.22
C SER A 347 22.40 -20.09 6.57
N LYS A 348 22.42 -20.20 5.24
CA LYS A 348 23.63 -20.69 4.52
C LYS A 348 24.79 -19.73 4.76
N VAL A 349 24.56 -18.43 4.59
CA VAL A 349 25.55 -17.42 4.96
C VAL A 349 24.91 -16.40 5.88
N SER A 350 25.60 -16.01 6.94
CA SER A 350 25.09 -14.96 7.83
C SER A 350 25.32 -13.58 7.23
N VAL A 351 26.56 -13.25 6.89
CA VAL A 351 26.92 -12.02 6.19
C VAL A 351 27.74 -12.37 4.97
N LYS A 352 27.23 -12.04 3.79
CA LYS A 352 27.97 -12.09 2.53
C LYS A 352 28.30 -10.67 2.11
N ALA A 353 29.59 -10.38 1.91
CA ALA A 353 30.05 -9.04 1.57
C ALA A 353 30.90 -9.06 0.30
N GLU A 354 30.49 -8.29 -0.70
CA GLU A 354 31.18 -8.14 -1.98
C GLU A 354 31.46 -6.67 -2.27
N ASN A 355 32.74 -6.33 -2.49
CA ASN A 355 33.23 -4.95 -2.66
C ASN A 355 32.65 -3.96 -1.62
N SER A 356 32.52 -4.41 -0.37
CA SER A 356 31.75 -3.72 0.66
C SER A 356 32.55 -3.53 1.95
N ASP A 357 32.22 -2.48 2.69
CA ASP A 357 32.80 -2.22 4.02
C ASP A 357 31.82 -2.70 5.11
N VAL A 358 32.27 -3.63 5.95
CA VAL A 358 31.44 -4.26 6.98
C VAL A 358 31.97 -3.95 8.38
N GLN A 359 31.09 -3.44 9.24
CA GLN A 359 31.32 -3.27 10.67
C GLN A 359 30.28 -4.06 11.47
N ILE A 360 30.75 -4.96 12.32
CA ILE A 360 29.91 -5.77 13.20
C ILE A 360 30.40 -5.56 14.64
N LEU A 361 29.50 -5.08 15.50
CA LEU A 361 29.81 -4.71 16.88
C LEU A 361 28.82 -5.37 17.84
N GLU A 362 29.32 -5.92 18.95
CA GLU A 362 28.49 -6.41 20.07
C GLU A 362 27.41 -7.40 19.62
N SER A 363 27.70 -8.21 18.60
CA SER A 363 26.70 -9.00 17.89
C SER A 363 27.00 -10.49 17.92
N VAL A 364 25.97 -11.29 17.71
CA VAL A 364 26.05 -12.77 17.73
C VAL A 364 25.74 -13.33 16.35
N ILE A 365 26.64 -14.16 15.84
CA ILE A 365 26.52 -14.87 14.57
C ILE A 365 26.58 -16.37 14.86
N GLU A 366 25.43 -17.03 14.84
CA GLU A 366 25.30 -18.42 15.32
C GLU A 366 24.68 -19.37 14.31
N GLY A 367 25.27 -20.56 14.16
CA GLY A 367 24.56 -21.70 13.58
C GLY A 367 24.31 -21.59 12.07
N ASN A 368 25.26 -21.02 11.32
CA ASN A 368 25.22 -20.89 9.86
C ASN A 368 26.22 -21.84 9.19
N ASP A 369 26.06 -22.13 7.90
CA ASP A 369 27.13 -22.83 7.16
C ASP A 369 28.37 -21.93 7.07
N TYR A 370 28.17 -20.65 6.76
CA TYR A 370 29.20 -19.63 6.83
C TYR A 370 28.70 -18.48 7.70
N GLY A 371 29.46 -18.12 8.74
CA GLY A 371 29.19 -16.93 9.54
C GLY A 371 29.36 -15.67 8.67
N ILE A 372 30.59 -15.37 8.27
CA ILE A 372 30.89 -14.21 7.41
C ILE A 372 31.70 -14.66 6.19
N VAL A 373 31.28 -14.25 5.00
CA VAL A 373 31.99 -14.45 3.74
C VAL A 373 32.41 -13.09 3.18
N ILE A 374 33.71 -12.94 2.90
CA ILE A 374 34.31 -11.72 2.36
C ILE A 374 34.82 -11.97 0.93
N MET A 375 34.38 -11.13 0.00
CA MET A 375 34.59 -11.26 -1.45
C MET A 375 35.07 -9.94 -2.07
N GLY A 376 35.73 -10.03 -3.23
CA GLY A 376 36.21 -8.86 -3.97
C GLY A 376 37.15 -8.00 -3.13
N ASN A 377 36.90 -6.69 -3.14
CA ASN A 377 37.66 -5.68 -2.40
C ASN A 377 37.05 -5.30 -1.04
N SER A 378 36.38 -6.25 -0.37
CA SER A 378 35.66 -5.98 0.88
C SER A 378 36.57 -5.85 2.10
N ALA A 379 36.14 -5.04 3.07
CA ALA A 379 36.78 -4.89 4.37
C ALA A 379 35.88 -5.36 5.51
N LEU A 380 36.49 -5.75 6.64
CA LEU A 380 35.77 -6.21 7.82
C LEU A 380 36.39 -5.63 9.09
N LYS A 381 35.54 -5.08 9.95
CA LYS A 381 35.85 -4.77 11.35
C LYS A 381 34.84 -5.48 12.25
N LEU A 382 35.32 -6.44 13.03
CA LEU A 382 34.53 -7.19 14.02
C LEU A 382 34.98 -6.79 15.43
N VAL A 383 34.06 -6.35 16.28
CA VAL A 383 34.36 -5.82 17.62
C VAL A 383 33.46 -6.44 18.67
N THR A 384 34.03 -6.98 19.74
CA THR A 384 33.31 -7.50 20.92
C THR A 384 32.13 -8.41 20.53
N SER A 385 32.33 -9.25 19.52
CA SER A 385 31.25 -10.05 18.91
C SER A 385 31.53 -11.54 19.06
N GLN A 386 30.47 -12.35 18.97
CA GLN A 386 30.55 -13.80 19.06
C GLN A 386 30.21 -14.43 17.71
N VAL A 387 31.15 -15.17 17.13
CA VAL A 387 30.93 -15.98 15.93
C VAL A 387 31.01 -17.43 16.35
N ILE A 388 29.87 -18.10 16.52
CA ILE A 388 29.81 -19.39 17.22
C ILE A 388 29.02 -20.45 16.47
N LYS A 389 29.41 -21.72 16.62
CA LYS A 389 28.67 -22.87 16.08
C LYS A 389 28.40 -22.81 14.56
N ASN A 390 29.26 -22.14 13.79
CA ASN A 390 29.17 -22.12 12.34
C ASN A 390 30.07 -23.21 11.72
N LYS A 391 29.76 -23.70 10.52
CA LYS A 391 30.71 -24.58 9.81
C LYS A 391 31.98 -23.80 9.44
N TYR A 392 31.85 -22.57 8.97
CA TYR A 392 32.94 -21.59 8.88
C TYR A 392 32.57 -20.34 9.68
N GLY A 393 33.46 -19.87 10.55
CA GLY A 393 33.27 -18.61 11.27
C GLY A 393 33.40 -17.43 10.31
N ILE A 394 34.61 -17.15 9.84
CA ILE A 394 34.87 -16.19 8.74
C ILE A 394 35.65 -16.89 7.64
N ALA A 395 35.21 -16.73 6.39
CA ALA A 395 35.88 -17.26 5.22
C ALA A 395 36.08 -16.19 4.15
N LEU A 396 37.30 -16.08 3.62
CA LEU A 396 37.56 -15.35 2.38
C LEU A 396 37.18 -16.23 1.19
N HIS A 397 36.63 -15.63 0.13
CA HIS A 397 36.25 -16.36 -1.07
C HIS A 397 37.46 -16.78 -1.90
N LEU A 398 38.08 -17.88 -1.47
CA LEU A 398 39.31 -18.45 -2.02
C LEU A 398 39.16 -19.97 -2.18
N LYS A 399 39.83 -20.55 -3.18
CA LYS A 399 39.90 -22.00 -3.41
C LYS A 399 40.35 -22.76 -2.18
N LYS A 400 41.36 -22.24 -1.48
CA LYS A 400 41.85 -22.83 -0.22
C LYS A 400 40.82 -22.83 0.91
N CYS A 401 39.78 -22.00 0.82
CA CYS A 401 38.67 -21.96 1.77
C CYS A 401 37.45 -22.75 1.31
N GLY A 402 37.59 -23.58 0.27
CA GLY A 402 36.55 -24.46 -0.25
C GLY A 402 35.64 -23.81 -1.29
N PHE A 403 35.98 -22.61 -1.78
CA PHE A 403 35.26 -21.97 -2.88
C PHE A 403 35.76 -22.48 -4.24
N PRO A 404 34.93 -22.42 -5.29
CA PRO A 404 35.31 -22.92 -6.62
C PRO A 404 36.39 -22.09 -7.34
N TRP A 405 36.51 -20.79 -7.02
CA TRP A 405 37.54 -19.89 -7.55
C TRP A 405 37.94 -18.83 -6.52
N ASP A 406 39.08 -18.20 -6.76
CA ASP A 406 39.55 -17.07 -5.98
C ASP A 406 38.85 -15.79 -6.46
N TYR A 407 38.23 -15.07 -5.54
CA TYR A 407 37.58 -13.80 -5.82
C TYR A 407 37.86 -12.73 -4.76
N PHE A 408 38.41 -13.11 -3.61
CA PHE A 408 38.97 -12.13 -2.69
C PHE A 408 40.29 -11.57 -3.26
N HIS A 409 40.39 -10.25 -3.32
CA HIS A 409 41.59 -9.56 -3.78
C HIS A 409 42.31 -8.94 -2.57
N GLU A 410 43.65 -8.94 -2.58
CA GLU A 410 44.41 -8.26 -1.54
C GLU A 410 44.10 -6.76 -1.58
N THR A 411 43.34 -6.29 -0.61
CA THR A 411 43.05 -4.87 -0.44
C THR A 411 44.07 -4.21 0.49
N GLN A 412 44.35 -2.91 0.30
CA GLN A 412 44.96 -2.09 1.37
C GLN A 412 44.08 -2.00 2.63
N ARG A 413 42.81 -2.42 2.54
CA ARG A 413 41.82 -2.42 3.62
C ARG A 413 42.03 -3.63 4.52
N LYS A 414 41.93 -3.41 5.84
CA LYS A 414 42.28 -4.41 6.85
C LYS A 414 41.08 -5.27 7.23
N LEU A 415 41.36 -6.54 7.55
CA LEU A 415 40.44 -7.45 8.22
C LEU A 415 40.77 -7.46 9.71
N ILE A 416 40.01 -6.72 10.50
CA ILE A 416 40.29 -6.42 11.90
C ILE A 416 39.32 -7.19 12.80
N ILE A 417 39.86 -7.89 13.78
CA ILE A 417 39.11 -8.61 14.81
C ILE A 417 39.56 -8.06 16.16
N ILE A 418 38.64 -7.45 16.90
CA ILE A 418 38.90 -6.88 18.22
C ILE A 418 38.07 -7.62 19.27
N LYS A 419 38.72 -8.23 20.27
CA LYS A 419 38.06 -8.84 21.46
C LYS A 419 36.84 -9.72 21.11
N SER A 420 36.91 -10.47 20.02
CA SER A 420 35.79 -11.25 19.50
C SER A 420 36.05 -12.75 19.62
N GLU A 421 34.99 -13.51 19.88
CA GLU A 421 35.05 -14.94 20.20
C GLU A 421 34.68 -15.82 19.02
N PHE A 422 35.39 -16.95 18.87
CA PHE A 422 35.23 -17.91 17.77
C PHE A 422 35.05 -19.34 18.29
N THR A 423 33.97 -19.59 19.00
CA THR A 423 33.77 -20.84 19.76
C THR A 423 32.93 -21.86 18.99
N ASN A 424 33.32 -23.13 19.01
CA ASN A 424 32.58 -24.25 18.39
C ASN A 424 32.32 -24.10 16.87
N ASN A 425 33.12 -23.31 16.15
CA ASN A 425 33.09 -23.33 14.69
C ASN A 425 33.91 -24.51 14.18
N LYS A 426 33.47 -25.20 13.10
CA LYS A 426 34.29 -26.26 12.50
C LYS A 426 35.60 -25.69 11.94
N ILE A 427 35.54 -24.53 11.30
CA ILE A 427 36.70 -23.73 10.91
C ILE A 427 36.47 -22.31 11.40
N ALA A 428 37.31 -21.81 12.31
CA ALA A 428 37.12 -20.48 12.90
C ALA A 428 37.37 -19.35 11.89
N LEU A 429 38.54 -19.36 11.24
CA LEU A 429 38.97 -18.35 10.27
C LEU A 429 39.62 -19.05 9.08
N CYS A 430 39.25 -18.66 7.86
CA CYS A 430 39.90 -19.14 6.65
C CYS A 430 40.20 -18.01 5.66
N PRO A 431 41.48 -17.83 5.26
CA PRO A 431 42.68 -18.37 5.90
C PRO A 431 43.07 -17.51 7.12
N ILE A 432 43.63 -18.12 8.16
CA ILE A 432 43.82 -17.45 9.45
C ILE A 432 44.84 -16.30 9.38
N GLU A 433 45.86 -16.42 8.53
CA GLU A 433 46.98 -15.48 8.39
C GLU A 433 46.58 -14.10 7.82
N ARG A 434 45.35 -13.96 7.34
CA ARG A 434 44.84 -12.71 6.75
C ARG A 434 44.18 -11.77 7.77
N PHE A 435 43.97 -12.22 9.00
CA PHE A 435 43.23 -11.47 10.00
C PHE A 435 44.17 -10.85 11.04
N ILE A 436 44.00 -9.55 11.26
CA ILE A 436 44.67 -8.82 12.35
C ILE A 436 43.81 -8.97 13.60
N LYS A 437 44.39 -9.58 14.64
CA LYS A 437 43.75 -9.77 15.94
C LYS A 437 44.31 -8.78 16.95
N GLU A 438 43.41 -8.01 17.55
CA GLU A 438 43.62 -7.02 18.61
C GLU A 438 42.68 -7.33 19.80
#